data_AF-A0AAU1KHQ4-F1
#
_entry.id   AF-A0AAU1KHQ4-F1
#
_cell.length_a   1.000
_cell.length_b   1.000
_cell.length_c   1.000
_cell.angle_alpha   90.00
_cell.angle_beta   90.00
_cell.angle_gamma   90.00
#
_symmetry.space_group_name_H-M   'P 1'
#
loop_
_entity.id
_entity.type
_entity.pdbx_description
1 polymer ?
#
loop_
_entity_poly.entity_id
_entity_poly.type
_entity_poly.pdbx_seq_one_letter_code
_entity_poly.pdbx_strand_id
1 'polypeptide(L)'
;MAEIEDEVGGKKLEEFIARMPGVQRSLDEARFEVAARAEALLLQHRQEGHASIDVEDGRIDKYVILDDERGKDAALSIEYGRAEQFIVRKRKDGQTYLDIIPAAEGLFILARAANLPKRRKGKVHLD
;
A
#
# COMPACT_ATOMS: atom_id res chain seq x y z
N MET A 1 -2.51 16.03 -40.36
CA MET A 1 -3.28 15.84 -39.12
C MET A 1 -3.44 14.34 -38.98
N ALA A 2 -2.99 13.72 -37.89
CA ALA A 2 -3.16 12.29 -37.70
C ALA A 2 -4.56 12.04 -37.14
N GLU A 3 -5.33 11.18 -37.80
CA GLU A 3 -6.59 10.67 -37.25
C GLU A 3 -6.22 9.66 -36.16
N ILE A 4 -6.63 9.94 -34.93
CA ILE A 4 -6.50 9.01 -33.81
C ILE A 4 -7.86 8.33 -33.69
N GLU A 5 -7.89 7.01 -33.88
CA GLU A 5 -9.08 6.24 -33.58
C GLU A 5 -9.25 6.14 -32.07
N ASP A 6 -10.36 6.65 -31.54
CA ASP A 6 -10.65 6.65 -30.10
C ASP A 6 -10.92 5.24 -29.55
N GLU A 7 -11.25 4.28 -30.43
CA GLU A 7 -11.59 2.91 -30.07
C GLU A 7 -10.99 1.87 -31.01
N VAL A 8 -10.46 0.78 -30.44
CA VAL A 8 -9.89 -0.36 -31.17
C VAL A 8 -10.55 -1.63 -30.64
N GLY A 9 -11.26 -2.36 -31.52
CA GLY A 9 -11.91 -3.62 -31.15
C GLY A 9 -12.97 -3.49 -30.05
N GLY A 10 -13.70 -2.36 -30.01
CA GLY A 10 -14.76 -2.08 -29.04
C GLY A 10 -14.26 -1.67 -27.65
N LYS A 11 -12.99 -1.28 -27.52
CA LYS A 11 -12.40 -0.71 -26.31
C LYS A 11 -11.83 0.66 -26.62
N LYS A 12 -11.86 1.55 -25.63
CA LYS A 12 -11.11 2.81 -25.69
C LYS A 12 -9.62 2.51 -25.95
N LEU A 13 -9.00 3.34 -26.76
CA LEU A 13 -7.60 3.19 -27.16
C LEU A 13 -6.66 3.01 -25.96
N GLU A 14 -6.89 3.73 -24.86
CA GLU A 14 -6.06 3.64 -23.66
C GLU A 14 -6.18 2.28 -22.98
N GLU A 15 -7.40 1.74 -22.87
CA GLU A 15 -7.61 0.40 -22.31
C GLU A 15 -7.01 -0.67 -23.23
N PHE A 16 -7.09 -0.49 -24.55
CA PHE A 16 -6.46 -1.40 -25.50
C PHE A 16 -4.94 -1.43 -25.29
N ILE A 17 -4.29 -0.27 -25.25
CA ILE A 17 -2.85 -0.13 -25.02
C ILE A 17 -2.46 -0.72 -23.66
N ALA A 18 -3.18 -0.38 -22.59
CA ALA A 18 -2.90 -0.87 -21.25
C ALA A 18 -2.91 -2.40 -21.17
N ARG A 19 -3.75 -3.07 -21.97
CA ARG A 19 -3.87 -4.53 -22.02
C ARG A 19 -2.87 -5.22 -22.94
N MET A 20 -2.06 -4.47 -23.70
CA MET A 20 -1.09 -5.09 -24.59
C MET A 20 -0.11 -5.97 -23.80
N PRO A 21 0.26 -7.16 -24.31
CA PRO A 21 1.14 -8.08 -23.58
C PRO A 21 2.47 -7.48 -23.15
N GLY A 22 3.03 -6.56 -23.95
CA GLY A 22 4.26 -5.85 -23.61
C GLY A 22 4.09 -4.91 -22.41
N VAL A 23 2.98 -4.18 -22.36
CA VAL A 23 2.67 -3.26 -21.24
C VAL A 23 2.44 -4.05 -19.96
N GLN A 24 1.61 -5.09 -20.02
CA GLN A 24 1.32 -5.93 -18.84
C GLN A 24 2.58 -6.61 -18.30
N ARG A 25 3.48 -7.09 -19.18
CA ARG A 25 4.77 -7.66 -18.76
C ARG A 25 5.65 -6.64 -18.06
N SER A 26 5.78 -5.42 -18.60
CA SER A 26 6.54 -4.36 -17.95
C SER A 26 5.97 -3.99 -16.59
N LEU A 27 4.64 -4.01 -16.44
CA LEU A 27 3.99 -3.79 -15.14
C LEU A 27 4.27 -4.95 -14.16
N ASP A 28 4.28 -6.19 -14.63
CA ASP A 28 4.62 -7.36 -13.80
C ASP A 28 6.07 -7.29 -13.31
N GLU A 29 7.02 -6.94 -14.19
CA GLU A 29 8.43 -6.75 -13.83
C GLU A 29 8.61 -5.64 -12.79
N ALA A 30 7.98 -4.48 -13.02
CA ALA A 30 8.03 -3.36 -12.09
C ALA A 30 7.39 -3.72 -10.73
N ARG A 31 6.23 -4.39 -10.74
CA ARG A 31 5.57 -4.87 -9.52
C ARG A 31 6.48 -5.82 -8.74
N PHE A 32 7.08 -6.80 -9.41
CA PHE A 32 7.97 -7.76 -8.77
C PHE A 32 9.16 -7.07 -8.10
N GLU A 33 9.79 -6.12 -8.79
CA GLU A 33 10.91 -5.36 -8.24
C GLU A 33 10.51 -4.56 -6.99
N VAL A 34 9.36 -3.88 -7.05
CA VAL A 34 8.85 -3.11 -5.91
C VAL A 34 8.46 -4.03 -4.75
N ALA A 35 7.79 -5.16 -5.01
CA ALA A 35 7.40 -6.12 -3.98
C ALA A 35 8.63 -6.70 -3.26
N ALA A 36 9.63 -7.17 -4.01
CA ALA A 36 10.86 -7.72 -3.43
C ALA A 36 11.63 -6.69 -2.58
N ARG A 37 11.68 -5.42 -3.03
CA ARG A 37 12.25 -4.32 -2.24
C ARG A 37 11.45 -4.04 -0.97
N ALA A 38 10.12 -4.02 -1.08
CA ALA A 38 9.23 -3.78 0.05
C ALA A 38 9.37 -4.88 1.10
N GLU A 39 9.46 -6.15 0.70
CA GLU A 39 9.71 -7.28 1.59
C GLU A 39 11.03 -7.14 2.33
N ALA A 40 12.10 -6.82 1.60
CA ALA A 40 13.42 -6.62 2.21
C ALA A 40 13.41 -5.46 3.22
N LEU A 41 12.77 -4.34 2.89
CA LEU A 41 12.62 -3.20 3.80
C LEU A 41 11.78 -3.56 5.03
N LEU A 42 10.69 -4.31 4.84
CA LEU A 42 9.83 -4.73 5.93
C LEU A 42 10.60 -5.65 6.88
N LEU A 43 11.35 -6.62 6.36
CA LEU A 43 12.18 -7.54 7.12
C LEU A 43 13.25 -6.82 7.96
N GLN A 44 13.87 -5.76 7.43
CA GLN A 44 14.86 -4.97 8.17
C GLN A 44 14.29 -4.31 9.43
N HIS A 45 12.98 -4.03 9.44
CA HIS A 45 12.29 -3.39 10.56
C HIS A 45 11.41 -4.38 11.35
N ARG A 46 11.38 -5.65 10.96
CA ARG A 46 10.55 -6.69 11.59
C ARG A 46 11.30 -7.29 12.78
N GLN A 47 10.86 -6.97 13.99
CA GLN A 47 11.27 -7.72 15.19
C GLN A 47 10.33 -8.90 15.43
N GLU A 48 9.02 -8.63 15.38
CA GLU A 48 7.92 -9.59 15.42
C GLU A 48 6.76 -8.97 14.62
N GLY A 49 5.93 -9.75 13.91
CA GLY A 49 4.79 -9.12 13.23
C GLY A 49 3.96 -9.98 12.27
N HIS A 50 2.72 -9.53 12.09
CA HIS A 50 1.71 -10.03 11.15
C HIS A 50 1.71 -9.28 9.81
N ALA A 51 2.60 -8.29 9.63
CA ALA A 51 2.62 -7.49 8.42
C ALA A 51 3.32 -8.22 7.27
N SER A 52 2.73 -8.23 6.08
CA SER A 52 3.28 -8.87 4.87
C SER A 52 3.15 -7.96 3.66
N ILE A 53 3.95 -8.26 2.63
CA ILE A 53 3.75 -7.69 1.30
C ILE A 53 2.94 -8.69 0.49
N ASP A 54 1.91 -8.19 -0.18
CA ASP A 54 1.10 -8.96 -1.11
C ASP A 54 1.07 -8.26 -2.48
N VAL A 55 0.64 -9.00 -3.49
CA VAL A 55 0.51 -8.53 -4.87
C VAL A 55 -0.85 -8.90 -5.43
N GLU A 56 -1.51 -7.94 -6.06
CA GLU A 56 -2.83 -8.15 -6.65
C GLU A 56 -2.86 -7.63 -8.10
N ASP A 57 -3.64 -8.30 -8.94
CA ASP A 57 -3.95 -7.86 -10.29
C ASP A 57 -5.28 -7.10 -10.30
N GLY A 58 -5.26 -5.87 -10.78
CA GLY A 58 -6.47 -5.13 -11.13
C GLY A 58 -6.97 -5.50 -12.53
N ARG A 59 -7.92 -4.71 -13.05
CA ARG A 59 -8.45 -4.87 -14.41
C ARG A 59 -7.36 -4.65 -15.48
N ILE A 60 -6.46 -3.70 -15.23
CA ILE A 60 -5.30 -3.34 -16.04
C ILE A 60 -4.06 -2.99 -15.20
N ASP A 61 -4.26 -2.67 -13.92
CA ASP A 61 -3.23 -2.26 -12.98
C ASP A 61 -2.61 -3.44 -12.23
N LYS A 62 -1.44 -3.21 -11.65
CA LYS A 62 -0.70 -4.17 -10.84
C LYS A 62 -0.39 -3.53 -9.49
N TYR A 63 -0.84 -4.15 -8.40
CA TYR A 63 -0.73 -3.60 -7.05
C TYR A 63 0.35 -4.30 -6.24
N VAL A 64 1.01 -3.52 -5.38
CA VAL A 64 1.84 -4.00 -4.27
C VAL A 64 1.21 -3.47 -3.00
N ILE A 65 0.87 -4.37 -2.08
CA ILE A 65 0.04 -4.10 -0.91
C ILE A 65 0.87 -4.38 0.33
N LEU A 66 0.84 -3.44 1.28
CA LEU A 66 1.31 -3.69 2.65
C LEU A 66 0.09 -4.06 3.48
N ASP A 67 0.01 -5.32 3.89
CA ASP A 67 -1.07 -5.82 4.72
C ASP A 67 -0.58 -6.05 6.16
N ASP A 68 -1.48 -5.94 7.13
CA ASP A 68 -1.25 -6.29 8.53
C ASP A 68 -2.55 -6.84 9.13
N GLU A 69 -2.58 -8.16 9.35
CA GLU A 69 -3.77 -8.91 9.79
C GLU A 69 -4.35 -8.45 11.13
N ARG A 70 -3.60 -7.67 11.93
CA ARG A 70 -4.11 -7.13 13.21
C ARG A 70 -5.21 -6.08 13.01
N GLY A 71 -5.35 -5.54 11.79
CA GLY A 71 -6.27 -4.46 11.46
C GLY A 71 -5.92 -3.15 12.18
N LYS A 72 -6.92 -2.29 12.41
CA LYS A 72 -6.78 -1.01 13.15
C LYS A 72 -5.75 -0.05 12.56
N ASP A 73 -5.72 0.09 11.24
CA ASP A 73 -4.78 0.97 10.54
C ASP A 73 -3.31 0.66 10.85
N ALA A 74 -2.98 -0.59 11.19
CA ALA A 74 -1.61 -1.01 11.50
C ALA A 74 -0.67 -0.83 10.28
N ALA A 75 -1.07 -1.30 9.10
CA ALA A 75 -0.32 -1.07 7.86
C ALA A 75 -0.12 0.43 7.56
N LEU A 76 -1.16 1.24 7.78
CA LEU A 76 -1.07 2.70 7.63
C LEU A 76 -0.10 3.33 8.64
N SER A 77 -0.09 2.83 9.88
CA SER A 77 0.82 3.27 10.93
C SER A 77 2.26 2.87 10.64
N ILE A 78 2.47 1.72 9.99
CA ILE A 78 3.79 1.28 9.50
C ILE A 78 4.25 2.19 8.37
N GLU A 79 3.38 2.48 7.40
CA GLU A 79 3.75 3.28 6.23
C GLU A 79 3.99 4.76 6.58
N TYR A 80 3.03 5.40 7.24
CA TYR A 80 3.02 6.86 7.44
C TYR A 80 3.34 7.30 8.87
N GLY A 81 3.44 6.36 9.81
CA GLY A 81 3.58 6.65 11.22
C GLY A 81 2.23 6.93 11.88
N ARG A 82 2.26 7.17 13.18
CA ARG A 82 1.08 7.52 13.98
C ARG A 82 1.43 8.53 15.06
N ALA A 83 0.45 9.36 15.42
CA ALA A 83 0.53 10.17 16.62
C ALA A 83 0.29 9.30 17.87
N GLU A 84 0.64 9.85 19.03
CA GLU A 84 0.27 9.23 20.31
C GLU A 84 -1.26 9.13 20.43
N GLN A 85 -1.76 8.01 20.93
CA GLN A 85 -3.18 7.78 21.13
C GLN A 85 -3.46 7.33 22.56
N PHE A 86 -4.53 7.89 23.12
CA PHE A 86 -5.03 7.53 24.44
C PHE A 86 -6.31 6.71 24.26
N ILE A 87 -6.30 5.47 24.73
CA ILE A 87 -7.43 4.56 24.62
C ILE A 87 -7.87 4.14 26.00
N VAL A 88 -9.17 4.22 26.28
CA VAL A 88 -9.71 3.67 27.52
C VAL A 88 -9.98 2.17 27.31
N ARG A 89 -9.28 1.33 28.06
CA ARG A 89 -9.48 -0.13 28.04
C ARG A 89 -10.14 -0.61 29.33
N LYS A 90 -10.95 -1.65 29.23
CA LYS A 90 -11.60 -2.30 30.37
C LYS A 90 -10.85 -3.59 30.73
N ARG A 91 -10.51 -3.75 32.00
CA ARG A 91 -9.93 -4.97 32.56
C ARG A 91 -11.02 -6.03 32.79
N LYS A 92 -10.59 -7.27 33.01
CA LYS A 92 -11.48 -8.40 33.32
C LYS A 92 -12.30 -8.18 34.61
N ASP A 93 -11.80 -7.38 35.54
CA ASP A 93 -12.45 -7.01 36.81
C ASP A 93 -13.46 -5.85 36.68
N GLY A 94 -13.66 -5.33 35.47
CA GLY A 94 -14.59 -4.24 35.20
C GLY A 94 -14.01 -2.83 35.32
N GLN A 95 -12.80 -2.65 35.83
CA GLN A 95 -12.16 -1.33 35.94
C GLN A 95 -11.63 -0.84 34.58
N THR A 96 -11.74 0.46 34.34
CA THR A 96 -11.16 1.10 33.15
C THR A 96 -9.79 1.70 33.46
N TYR A 97 -8.89 1.66 32.49
CA TYR A 97 -7.59 2.33 32.56
C TYR A 97 -7.26 3.00 31.23
N LEU A 98 -6.45 4.04 31.30
CA LEU A 98 -5.88 4.70 30.13
C LEU A 98 -4.70 3.88 29.63
N ASP A 99 -4.81 3.41 28.39
CA ASP A 99 -3.73 2.79 27.64
C ASP A 99 -3.17 3.82 26.66
N ILE A 100 -1.84 3.98 26.66
CA ILE A 100 -1.15 4.95 25.82
C ILE A 100 -0.45 4.16 24.71
N ILE A 101 -0.89 4.37 23.47
CA ILE A 101 -0.14 3.92 22.30
C ILE A 101 0.84 5.05 21.95
N PRO A 102 2.16 4.82 22.04
CA PRO A 102 3.14 5.85 21.76
C PRO A 102 3.11 6.21 20.27
N ALA A 103 3.47 7.46 19.98
CA ALA A 103 3.75 7.92 18.63
C ALA A 103 4.86 7.09 17.99
N ALA A 104 4.79 6.93 16.67
CA ALA A 104 5.83 6.26 15.90
C ALA A 104 6.03 6.94 14.55
N GLU A 105 7.28 7.01 14.11
CA GLU A 105 7.60 7.47 12.75
C GLU A 105 7.21 6.41 11.71
N GLY A 106 6.79 6.88 10.54
CA GLY A 106 6.50 6.01 9.40
C GLY A 106 7.79 5.46 8.80
N LEU A 107 7.75 4.17 8.45
CA LEU A 107 8.85 3.50 7.77
C LEU A 107 8.86 3.74 6.27
N PHE A 108 7.71 4.14 5.71
CA PHE A 108 7.49 4.42 4.29
C PHE A 108 7.96 3.25 3.40
N ILE A 109 7.51 2.04 3.73
CA ILE A 109 7.97 0.80 3.09
C ILE A 109 7.62 0.83 1.60
N LEU A 110 6.36 1.07 1.26
CA LEU A 110 5.90 1.09 -0.13
C LEU A 110 6.47 2.30 -0.89
N ALA A 111 6.45 3.49 -0.28
CA ALA A 111 6.98 4.67 -0.94
C ALA A 111 8.48 4.54 -1.24
N ARG A 112 9.27 3.99 -0.31
CA ARG A 112 10.71 3.74 -0.54
C ARG A 112 10.95 2.65 -1.58
N ALA A 113 10.20 1.55 -1.52
CA ALA A 113 10.33 0.46 -2.47
C ALA A 113 10.06 0.90 -3.92
N ALA A 114 9.06 1.79 -4.10
CA ALA A 114 8.68 2.37 -5.38
C ALA A 114 9.50 3.62 -5.78
N ASN A 115 10.51 4.02 -4.99
CA ASN A 115 11.27 5.27 -5.18
C ASN A 115 10.39 6.52 -5.29
N LEU A 116 9.26 6.52 -4.58
CA LEU A 116 8.34 7.65 -4.50
C LEU A 116 8.72 8.58 -3.34
N PRO A 117 8.45 9.88 -3.45
CA PRO A 117 8.67 10.80 -2.35
C PRO A 117 7.81 10.41 -1.14
N LYS A 118 8.40 10.46 0.05
CA LYS A 118 7.68 10.28 1.32
C LYS A 118 6.67 11.41 1.48
N ARG A 119 5.39 11.12 1.24
CA ARG A 119 4.28 12.05 1.50
C ARG A 119 3.52 11.57 2.72
N ARG A 120 3.22 12.47 3.66
CA ARG A 120 2.25 12.18 4.73
C ARG A 120 0.89 11.89 4.09
N LYS A 121 0.10 11.01 4.72
CA LYS A 121 -1.25 10.63 4.24
C LYS A 121 -2.04 11.87 3.81
N GLY A 122 -2.19 12.05 2.49
CA GLY A 122 -3.17 12.98 1.94
C GLY A 122 -4.56 12.43 2.20
N LYS A 123 -5.57 13.30 2.28
CA LYS A 123 -6.96 12.83 2.31
C LYS A 123 -7.22 12.07 1.00
N VAL A 124 -7.48 10.77 1.09
CA VAL A 124 -7.93 9.98 -0.05
C VAL A 124 -9.41 10.30 -0.21
N HIS A 125 -9.77 10.96 -1.32
CA HIS A 125 -11.17 11.02 -1.74
C HIS A 125 -11.49 9.69 -2.40
N LEU A 126 -12.43 8.97 -1.78
CA LEU A 126 -13.08 7.83 -2.40
C LEU A 126 -14.26 8.45 -3.15
N ASP A 127 -14.10 8.61 -4.47
CA ASP A 127 -15.20 8.93 -5.36
C ASP A 127 -16.11 7.71 -5.53
#